data_AF-A0A7S2M7X7-F1
#
_entry.id   AF-A0A7S2M7X7-F1
#
_cell.length_a   1.000
_cell.length_b   1.000
_cell.length_c   1.000
_cell.angle_alpha   90.00
_cell.angle_beta   90.00
_cell.angle_gamma   90.00
#
_symmetry.space_group_name_H-M   'P 1'
#
loop_
_entity.id
_entity.type
_entity.pdbx_description
1 polymer ?
#
loop_
_entity_poly.entity_id
_entity_poly.type
_entity_poly.pdbx_seq_one_letter_code
_entity_poly.pdbx_strand_id
1 'polypeptide(L)'
;SARRCEPLWRNRRIDDITTSHLLNLNKLDLVNDCFTNTTFVDQATKSEKSQTAVLCIYAIRFLNRKLLSYIASSASSIKNVDHKSPSLYLPIGTIMAMSHFCKPTQTAEWNFDHPKVSNVLDRDELSTLFGNKSDGEKWSILKDDICQDGDHGRTL
;
A
#
# COMPACT_ATOMS: atom_id res chain seq x y z
N SER A 1 -24.81 -5.10 5.11
CA SER A 1 -25.25 -4.28 3.98
C SER A 1 -24.09 -3.41 3.53
N ALA A 2 -23.28 -3.89 2.58
CA ALA A 2 -22.21 -3.10 1.99
C ALA A 2 -22.37 -3.25 0.47
N ARG A 3 -22.99 -2.27 -0.17
CA ARG A 3 -22.68 -1.99 -1.58
C ARG A 3 -21.18 -1.70 -1.58
N ARG A 4 -20.35 -2.71 -1.84
CA ARG A 4 -18.91 -2.54 -2.02
C ARG A 4 -18.79 -1.44 -3.07
N CYS A 5 -18.19 -0.31 -2.71
CA CYS A 5 -17.97 0.79 -3.64
C CYS A 5 -17.36 0.18 -4.89
N GLU A 6 -18.09 0.25 -6.01
CA GLU A 6 -17.49 -0.12 -7.28
C GLU A 6 -16.26 0.78 -7.48
N PRO A 7 -15.13 0.22 -7.96
CA PRO A 7 -13.94 1.02 -8.13
C PRO A 7 -14.25 2.23 -9.01
N LEU A 8 -13.82 3.42 -8.59
CA LEU A 8 -14.14 4.68 -9.29
C LEU A 8 -13.73 4.67 -10.77
N TRP A 9 -12.77 3.84 -11.14
CA TRP A 9 -12.33 3.66 -12.52
C TRP A 9 -13.37 3.00 -13.43
N ARG A 10 -14.30 2.17 -12.90
CA ARG A 10 -15.39 1.61 -13.70
C ARG A 10 -16.26 2.69 -14.32
N ASN A 11 -16.57 3.71 -13.52
CA ASN A 11 -17.33 4.86 -13.98
C ASN A 11 -16.57 5.72 -15.00
N ARG A 12 -15.25 5.51 -15.14
CA ARG A 12 -14.39 6.20 -16.11
C ARG A 12 -14.18 5.40 -17.40
N ARG A 13 -14.84 4.23 -17.56
CA ARG A 13 -14.78 3.38 -18.76
C ARG A 13 -13.36 2.96 -19.16
N ILE A 14 -12.51 2.68 -18.17
CA ILE A 14 -11.16 2.13 -18.39
C ILE A 14 -11.08 0.65 -17.99
N ASP A 15 -12.23 -0.04 -18.03
CA ASP A 15 -12.40 -1.45 -17.64
C ASP A 15 -11.60 -2.41 -18.51
N ASP A 16 -11.27 -1.98 -19.73
CA ASP A 16 -10.46 -2.71 -20.71
C ASP A 16 -8.99 -2.82 -20.30
N ILE A 17 -8.50 -1.89 -19.48
CA ILE A 17 -7.11 -1.83 -19.02
C ILE A 17 -6.98 -1.96 -17.49
N THR A 18 -8.07 -2.30 -16.79
CA THR A 18 -8.08 -2.40 -15.32
C THR A 18 -8.76 -3.68 -14.84
N THR A 19 -8.25 -4.23 -13.74
CA THR A 19 -8.82 -5.41 -13.09
C THR A 19 -9.05 -5.15 -11.60
N SER A 20 -10.05 -5.81 -11.04
CA SER A 20 -10.35 -5.73 -9.60
C SER A 20 -10.02 -7.06 -8.94
N HIS A 21 -9.12 -7.05 -7.97
CA HIS A 21 -8.74 -8.22 -7.20
C HIS A 21 -9.16 -8.08 -5.73
N LEU A 22 -9.81 -9.11 -5.20
CA LEU A 22 -10.10 -9.19 -3.76
C LEU A 22 -8.93 -9.89 -3.07
N LEU A 23 -8.13 -9.12 -2.32
CA LEU A 23 -6.97 -9.64 -1.61
C LEU A 23 -7.36 -10.17 -0.23
N ASN A 24 -7.03 -11.44 0.05
CA ASN A 24 -7.22 -12.03 1.36
C ASN A 24 -5.92 -11.94 2.17
N LEU A 25 -5.87 -11.03 3.14
CA LEU A 25 -4.68 -10.81 3.99
C LEU A 25 -4.35 -11.99 4.92
N ASN A 26 -5.19 -13.02 5.00
CA ASN A 26 -4.87 -14.27 5.69
C ASN A 26 -4.18 -15.29 4.76
N LYS A 27 -4.08 -14.99 3.45
CA LYS A 27 -3.42 -15.80 2.43
C LYS A 27 -2.38 -14.95 1.70
N LEU A 28 -1.33 -14.54 2.40
CA LEU A 28 -0.34 -13.59 1.86
C LEU A 28 0.40 -14.10 0.63
N ASP A 29 0.54 -15.42 0.43
CA ASP A 29 1.13 -15.97 -0.79
C ASP A 29 0.34 -15.55 -2.04
N LEU A 30 -0.99 -15.56 -1.97
CA LEU A 30 -1.85 -15.09 -3.07
C LEU A 30 -1.76 -13.56 -3.28
N VAL A 31 -1.44 -12.83 -2.21
CA VAL A 31 -1.21 -11.39 -2.29
C VAL A 31 0.14 -11.11 -2.95
N ASN A 32 1.18 -11.88 -2.63
CA ASN A 32 2.49 -11.84 -3.29
C ASN A 32 2.35 -12.15 -4.79
N ASP A 33 1.63 -13.20 -5.15
CA ASP A 33 1.37 -13.56 -6.55
C ASP A 33 0.71 -12.42 -7.33
N CYS A 34 -0.23 -11.72 -6.70
CA CYS A 34 -0.89 -10.56 -7.29
C CYS A 34 0.07 -9.39 -7.54
N PHE A 35 1.02 -9.12 -6.65
CA PHE A 35 1.99 -8.03 -6.81
C PHE A 35 3.13 -8.37 -7.76
N THR A 36 3.50 -9.64 -7.85
CA THR A 36 4.63 -10.12 -8.67
C THR A 36 4.22 -10.54 -10.08
N ASN A 37 2.92 -10.49 -10.39
CA ASN A 37 2.33 -10.89 -11.66
C ASN A 37 2.61 -12.35 -12.07
N THR A 38 3.06 -13.20 -11.14
CA THR A 38 3.47 -14.58 -11.42
C THR A 38 2.32 -15.48 -11.87
N THR A 39 1.07 -15.08 -11.59
CA THR A 39 -0.15 -15.79 -11.99
C THR A 39 -0.84 -15.23 -13.24
N PHE A 40 -0.43 -14.06 -13.76
CA PHE A 40 -1.13 -13.36 -14.84
C PHE A 40 -0.34 -13.23 -16.14
N VAL A 41 0.91 -13.71 -16.18
CA VAL A 41 1.60 -13.89 -17.45
C VAL A 41 0.98 -15.11 -18.13
N ASP A 42 0.33 -14.90 -19.28
CA ASP A 42 -0.10 -15.96 -20.18
C ASP A 42 0.97 -17.06 -20.25
N GLN A 43 0.55 -18.30 -20.00
CA GLN A 43 1.41 -19.49 -20.18
C GLN A 43 1.92 -19.67 -21.62
N ALA A 44 1.62 -18.75 -22.54
CA ALA A 44 1.97 -18.82 -23.95
C ALA A 44 3.37 -18.31 -24.30
N THR A 45 4.06 -17.53 -23.45
CA THR A 45 5.43 -17.08 -23.77
C THR A 45 6.34 -17.07 -22.55
N LYS A 46 6.85 -18.25 -22.20
CA LYS A 46 8.11 -18.37 -21.43
C LYS A 46 9.28 -17.87 -22.31
N SER A 47 9.41 -16.56 -22.40
CA SER A 47 10.68 -15.93 -22.76
C SER A 47 11.25 -15.42 -21.44
N GLU A 48 12.47 -15.86 -21.11
CA GLU A 48 13.31 -15.34 -20.03
C GLU A 48 13.63 -13.85 -20.30
N LYS A 49 12.64 -12.97 -20.19
CA LYS A 49 12.89 -11.54 -20.13
C LYS A 49 13.22 -11.22 -18.68
N SER A 50 14.44 -10.75 -18.47
CA SER A 50 14.85 -10.08 -17.23
C SER A 50 13.70 -9.19 -16.76
N GLN A 51 13.27 -9.39 -15.52
CA GLN A 51 12.15 -8.66 -14.95
C GLN A 51 12.55 -7.16 -14.85
N THR A 52 12.29 -6.42 -15.93
CA THR A 52 12.65 -4.99 -16.08
C THR A 52 11.46 -4.12 -15.69
N ALA A 53 10.47 -4.69 -15.01
CA ALA A 53 9.25 -4.01 -14.59
C ALA A 53 9.41 -3.58 -13.13
N VAL A 54 9.23 -2.28 -12.89
CA VAL A 54 9.16 -1.73 -11.53
C VAL A 54 7.71 -1.82 -11.06
N LEU A 55 7.49 -2.44 -9.89
CA LEU A 55 6.18 -2.44 -9.26
C LEU A 55 5.91 -1.05 -8.68
N CYS A 56 4.81 -0.42 -9.14
CA CYS A 56 4.35 0.86 -8.63
C CYS A 56 3.01 0.67 -7.90
N ILE A 57 2.97 1.03 -6.62
CA ILE A 57 1.76 0.97 -5.79
C ILE A 57 1.30 2.40 -5.51
N TYR A 58 0.06 2.70 -5.84
CA TYR A 58 -0.54 4.01 -5.57
C TYR A 58 -1.85 3.87 -4.79
N ALA A 59 -1.98 4.65 -3.72
CA ALA A 59 -3.13 4.57 -2.82
C ALA A 59 -3.62 5.97 -2.40
N ILE A 60 -4.89 6.28 -2.70
CA ILE A 60 -5.54 7.53 -2.26
C ILE A 60 -6.65 7.18 -1.26
N ARG A 61 -6.69 7.88 -0.12
CA ARG A 61 -7.72 7.73 0.93
C ARG A 61 -7.90 6.27 1.37
N PHE A 62 -6.85 5.46 1.22
CA PHE A 62 -6.81 4.06 1.61
C PHE A 62 -6.18 3.93 2.99
N LEU A 63 -6.81 3.16 3.88
CA LEU A 63 -6.24 2.83 5.17
C LEU A 63 -6.56 1.39 5.54
N ASN A 64 -5.55 0.54 5.40
CA ASN A 64 -5.54 -0.79 5.98
C ASN A 64 -4.18 -0.98 6.66
N ARG A 65 -4.11 -0.63 7.94
CA ARG A 65 -2.86 -0.67 8.73
C ARG A 65 -2.20 -2.04 8.69
N LYS A 66 -2.97 -3.13 8.70
CA LYS A 66 -2.45 -4.51 8.62
C LYS A 66 -1.70 -4.76 7.31
N LEU A 67 -2.28 -4.37 6.16
CA LEU A 67 -1.59 -4.48 4.87
C LEU A 67 -0.36 -3.57 4.82
N LEU A 68 -0.46 -2.33 5.32
CA LEU A 68 0.68 -1.41 5.37
C LEU A 68 1.83 -1.98 6.19
N SER A 69 1.55 -2.62 7.33
CA SER A 69 2.58 -3.30 8.13
C SER A 69 3.24 -4.45 7.38
N TYR A 70 2.49 -5.22 6.58
CA TYR A 70 3.07 -6.26 5.73
C TYR A 70 3.98 -5.68 4.64
N ILE A 71 3.55 -4.60 3.97
CA ILE A 71 4.36 -3.91 2.96
C ILE A 71 5.62 -3.28 3.59
N ALA A 72 5.50 -2.58 4.71
CA ALA A 72 6.65 -2.05 5.43
C ALA A 72 7.62 -3.18 5.84
N SER A 73 7.08 -4.36 6.17
CA SER A 73 7.88 -5.53 6.52
C SER A 73 8.58 -6.17 5.33
N SER A 74 8.07 -6.02 4.11
CA SER A 74 8.58 -6.66 2.89
C SER A 74 9.94 -6.16 2.44
N ALA A 75 10.45 -5.06 3.00
CA ALA A 75 11.79 -4.55 2.71
C ALA A 75 12.91 -5.50 3.18
N SER A 76 12.61 -6.52 3.99
CA SER A 76 13.62 -7.48 4.42
C SER A 76 13.91 -8.51 3.32
N SER A 77 15.06 -8.39 2.64
CA SER A 77 15.55 -9.35 1.64
C SER A 77 15.82 -10.76 2.19
N ILE A 78 15.67 -10.99 3.50
CA ILE A 78 15.99 -12.26 4.13
C ILE A 78 14.81 -13.23 3.93
N LYS A 79 14.92 -14.07 2.89
CA LYS A 79 14.11 -15.29 2.69
C LYS A 79 14.30 -16.34 3.80
N ASN A 80 15.16 -16.09 4.79
CA ASN A 80 15.47 -17.02 5.88
C ASN A 80 14.87 -16.54 7.21
N VAL A 81 13.57 -16.72 7.42
CA VAL A 81 13.00 -16.70 8.78
C VAL A 81 11.83 -17.67 8.87
N ASP A 82 11.86 -18.51 9.90
CA ASP A 82 10.87 -19.51 10.30
C ASP A 82 9.42 -19.25 9.84
N HIS A 83 8.80 -20.29 9.28
CA HIS A 83 7.44 -20.39 8.73
C HIS A 83 6.26 -19.99 9.66
N LYS A 84 6.49 -19.33 10.80
CA LYS A 84 5.44 -19.04 11.78
C LYS A 84 4.68 -17.74 11.55
N SER A 85 5.18 -16.82 10.72
CA SER A 85 4.46 -15.57 10.41
C SER A 85 4.27 -15.39 8.89
N PRO A 86 3.05 -15.06 8.43
CA PRO A 86 2.82 -14.81 7.01
C PRO A 86 3.61 -13.55 6.61
N SER A 87 4.44 -13.67 5.58
CA SER A 87 5.32 -12.59 5.11
C SER A 87 4.97 -12.16 3.68
N LEU A 88 4.91 -10.85 3.44
CA LEU A 88 4.75 -10.27 2.11
C LEU A 88 6.16 -9.97 1.57
N TYR A 89 6.42 -10.31 0.31
CA TYR A 89 7.70 -10.08 -0.37
C TYR A 89 7.45 -9.27 -1.64
N LEU A 90 7.98 -8.04 -1.67
CA LEU A 90 7.86 -7.17 -2.83
C LEU A 90 9.21 -7.11 -3.58
N PRO A 91 9.20 -6.98 -4.91
CA PRO A 91 10.43 -6.83 -5.68
C PRO A 91 11.29 -5.65 -5.21
N ILE A 92 12.61 -5.82 -5.23
CA ILE A 92 13.54 -4.71 -4.98
C ILE A 92 13.29 -3.61 -6.03
N GLY A 93 13.30 -2.37 -5.58
CA GLY A 93 13.00 -1.21 -6.42
C GLY A 93 11.51 -0.89 -6.53
N THR A 94 10.61 -1.62 -5.85
CA THR A 94 9.20 -1.25 -5.74
C THR A 94 9.06 0.20 -5.24
N ILE A 95 8.20 0.97 -5.91
CA ILE A 95 7.88 2.34 -5.53
C ILE A 95 6.44 2.37 -5.00
N MET A 96 6.24 2.99 -3.85
CA MET A 96 4.93 3.18 -3.26
C MET A 96 4.68 4.67 -3.00
N ALA A 97 3.48 5.14 -3.36
CA ALA A 97 3.00 6.46 -3.02
C ALA A 97 1.60 6.36 -2.39
N MET A 98 1.40 7.06 -1.27
CA MET A 98 0.15 7.04 -0.53
C MET A 98 -0.23 8.44 -0.09
N SER A 99 -1.52 8.75 -0.17
CA SER A 99 -2.12 9.94 0.42
C SER A 99 -3.32 9.53 1.27
N HIS A 100 -3.37 9.97 2.52
CA HIS A 100 -4.44 9.66 3.45
C HIS A 100 -4.58 10.76 4.50
N PHE A 101 -5.77 10.94 5.07
CA PHE A 101 -5.97 11.95 6.10
C PHE A 101 -5.05 11.72 7.29
N CYS A 102 -4.34 12.78 7.69
CA CYS A 102 -3.45 12.75 8.84
C CYS A 102 -3.61 14.00 9.70
N LYS A 103 -3.15 13.92 10.95
CA LYS A 103 -3.03 15.10 11.80
C LYS A 103 -1.89 15.99 11.29
N PRO A 104 -2.04 17.33 11.32
CA PRO A 104 -1.00 18.24 10.83
C PRO A 104 0.27 18.21 11.69
N THR A 105 0.17 17.88 12.97
CA THR A 105 1.30 17.70 13.90
C THR A 105 1.02 16.55 14.86
N GLN A 106 2.03 16.10 15.62
CA GLN A 106 1.88 15.05 16.63
C GLN A 106 0.91 15.44 17.77
N THR A 107 0.80 16.73 18.07
CA THR A 107 -0.02 17.25 19.18
C THR A 107 -1.38 17.78 18.71
N ALA A 108 -1.60 17.92 17.41
CA ALA A 108 -2.85 18.43 16.88
C ALA A 108 -3.99 17.40 17.04
N GLU A 109 -5.17 17.91 17.36
CA GLU A 109 -6.39 17.11 17.30
C GLU A 109 -6.96 17.09 15.87
N TRP A 110 -7.79 16.08 15.60
CA TRP A 110 -8.55 16.01 14.37
C TRP A 110 -9.90 16.71 14.55
N ASN A 111 -10.00 17.93 14.05
CA ASN A 111 -11.12 18.84 14.30
C ASN A 111 -12.22 18.76 13.22
N PHE A 112 -12.32 17.64 12.49
CA PHE A 112 -13.32 17.46 11.44
C PHE A 112 -14.22 16.27 11.77
N ASP A 113 -15.51 16.41 11.45
CA ASP A 113 -16.48 15.33 11.65
C ASP A 113 -16.19 14.09 10.79
N HIS A 114 -15.54 14.29 9.63
CA HIS A 114 -15.23 13.24 8.67
C HIS A 114 -13.83 13.36 8.05
N PRO A 115 -13.07 12.25 7.94
CA PRO A 115 -13.39 10.91 8.48
C PRO A 115 -13.35 10.86 10.02
N LYS A 116 -13.82 9.75 10.59
CA LYS A 116 -13.67 9.47 12.03
C LYS A 116 -12.19 9.46 12.40
N VAL A 117 -11.86 9.93 13.60
CA VAL A 117 -10.48 9.97 14.13
C VAL A 117 -9.74 8.64 14.01
N SER A 118 -10.42 7.50 14.21
CA SER A 118 -9.82 6.16 14.05
C SER A 118 -9.29 5.87 12.64
N ASN A 119 -9.81 6.59 11.64
CA ASN A 119 -9.45 6.50 10.23
C ASN A 119 -8.56 7.67 9.81
N VAL A 120 -7.97 8.38 10.77
CA VAL A 120 -6.97 9.43 10.54
C VAL A 120 -5.64 8.88 11.05
N LEU A 121 -4.56 9.19 10.34
CA LEU A 121 -3.21 8.84 10.74
C LEU A 121 -2.65 9.89 11.70
N ASP A 122 -1.80 9.47 12.63
CA ASP A 122 -0.92 10.44 13.28
C ASP A 122 0.11 11.00 12.28
N ARG A 123 0.63 12.20 12.54
CA ARG A 123 1.49 12.95 11.58
C ARG A 123 2.63 12.10 11.02
N ASP A 124 3.31 11.37 11.88
CA ASP A 124 4.51 10.59 11.55
C ASP A 124 4.24 9.08 11.51
N GLU A 125 2.96 8.65 11.51
CA GLU A 125 2.60 7.23 11.62
C GLU A 125 3.21 6.40 10.48
N LEU A 126 3.12 6.92 9.25
CA LEU A 126 3.63 6.23 8.06
C LEU A 126 5.14 6.30 7.96
N SER A 127 5.74 7.48 8.16
CA SER A 127 7.19 7.64 8.12
C SER A 127 7.87 6.78 9.19
N THR A 128 7.25 6.67 10.37
CA THR A 128 7.64 5.72 11.43
C THR A 128 7.49 4.28 10.96
N LEU A 129 6.33 3.89 10.43
CA LEU A 129 6.07 2.51 10.02
C LEU A 129 7.05 2.01 8.95
N PHE A 130 7.39 2.86 7.98
CA PHE A 130 8.26 2.52 6.85
C PHE A 130 9.75 2.78 7.13
N GLY A 131 10.06 3.70 8.05
CA GLY A 131 11.42 4.13 8.38
C GLY A 131 12.05 3.44 9.60
N ASN A 132 11.25 2.95 10.56
CA ASN A 132 11.77 2.35 11.79
C ASN A 132 11.89 0.83 11.66
N LYS A 133 13.12 0.35 11.42
CA LYS A 133 13.55 -1.02 11.74
C LYS A 133 14.96 -0.98 12.33
N SER A 134 15.11 -1.60 13.50
CA SER A 134 16.38 -1.66 14.21
C SER A 134 17.36 -2.67 13.58
N ASP A 135 16.83 -3.72 12.93
CA ASP A 135 17.62 -4.91 12.55
C ASP A 135 17.46 -5.35 11.08
N GLY A 136 17.20 -4.43 10.13
CA GLY A 136 17.08 -4.82 8.72
C GLY A 136 17.00 -3.68 7.70
N GLU A 137 16.88 -4.04 6.43
CA GLU A 137 16.63 -3.10 5.32
C GLU A 137 15.29 -2.37 5.51
N LYS A 138 15.33 -1.05 5.34
CA LYS A 138 14.18 -0.13 5.50
C LYS A 138 13.79 0.48 4.17
N TRP A 139 12.53 0.90 4.07
CA TRP A 139 12.10 1.69 2.92
C TRP A 139 12.79 3.05 2.93
N SER A 140 13.17 3.53 1.75
CA SER A 140 13.67 4.90 1.58
C SER A 140 12.49 5.83 1.34
N ILE A 141 12.29 6.79 2.26
CA ILE A 141 11.24 7.81 2.12
C ILE A 141 11.76 8.90 1.18
N LEU A 142 11.22 8.95 -0.03
CA LEU A 142 11.59 9.95 -1.03
C LEU A 142 10.88 11.29 -0.81
N LYS A 143 9.67 11.25 -0.25
CA LYS A 143 8.81 12.42 -0.07
C LYS A 143 7.79 12.20 1.07
N ASP A 144 7.62 13.21 1.93
CA ASP A 144 6.66 13.25 3.04
C ASP A 144 6.19 14.71 3.19
N ASP A 145 5.05 15.01 2.59
CA ASP A 145 4.46 16.36 2.55
C ASP A 145 3.08 16.33 3.17
N ILE A 146 2.69 17.47 3.74
CA ILE A 146 1.30 17.77 4.10
C ILE A 146 0.66 18.59 2.99
N CYS A 147 -0.56 18.23 2.61
CA CYS A 147 -1.41 19.09 1.81
C CYS A 147 -2.82 19.21 2.40
N GLN A 148 -3.59 20.17 1.91
CA GLN A 148 -4.98 20.36 2.31
C GLN A 148 -5.90 19.87 1.19
N ASP A 149 -6.98 19.17 1.55
CA ASP A 149 -8.02 18.83 0.60
C ASP A 149 -8.83 20.06 0.20
N GLY A 150 -9.37 20.04 -1.03
CA GLY A 150 -10.12 21.17 -1.56
C GLY A 150 -11.54 21.31 -0.99
N ASP A 151 -12.05 20.28 -0.32
CA ASP A 151 -13.43 20.24 0.16
C ASP A 151 -13.58 21.04 1.46
N HIS A 152 -12.74 20.74 2.45
CA HIS A 152 -12.89 21.24 3.82
C HIS A 152 -11.56 21.71 4.43
N GLY A 153 -10.48 21.77 3.65
CA GLY A 153 -9.15 22.13 4.15
C GLY A 153 -8.55 21.06 5.07
N ARG A 154 -9.01 19.82 4.95
CA ARG A 154 -8.55 18.69 5.76
C ARG A 154 -7.13 18.32 5.38
N THR A 155 -6.32 18.05 6.38
CA THR A 155 -4.93 17.64 6.19
C THR A 155 -4.84 16.21 5.61
N LEU A 156 -4.03 16.06 4.56
CA LEU A 156 -3.68 14.83 3.86
C LEU A 156 -2.15 14.63 3.86
#